data_AF-A0A3B9PQT7-F1
#
_entry.id   AF-A0A3B9PQT7-F1
#
_cell.length_a   1.000
_cell.length_b   1.000
_cell.length_c   1.000
_cell.angle_alpha   90.00
_cell.angle_beta   90.00
_cell.angle_gamma   90.00
#
_symmetry.space_group_name_H-M   'P 1'
#
loop_
_entity.id
_entity.type
_entity.pdbx_description
1 polymer ?
#
loop_
_entity_poly.entity_id
_entity_poly.type
_entity_poly.pdbx_seq_one_letter_code
_entity_poly.pdbx_strand_id
1 'polypeptide(L)'
;KLRQSPTRWNRQGLIENDLDAANRLFLNLPKGSARWQSSSLLAEKYAEQGVQQGMQWAESYPEDDPRMRETILGQMGARLARQDLEATASWAKQMEDEPGAYRVLENLIHQWANQDPRSASSWVNDLADPKKRMHAMKELSGRWAVIDPAATADWLNSQPPSAQVDPAIATFVSRIQGMDPAGAAGWAASISDPLLREQSLNKALDAWQQTDPEQANQWIEQNGIKDN
;
A
#
# COMPACT_ATOMS: atom_id res chain seq x y z
N LYS A 1 16.41 -62.95 9.81
CA LYS A 1 14.95 -62.68 9.85
C LYS A 1 14.74 -61.30 10.45
N LEU A 2 14.44 -60.33 9.59
CA LEU A 2 14.14 -58.93 9.92
C LEU A 2 12.76 -58.82 10.58
N ARG A 3 12.62 -57.92 11.57
CA ARG A 3 11.49 -56.97 11.78
C ARG A 3 11.56 -56.42 13.21
N GLN A 4 12.27 -55.31 13.38
CA GLN A 4 11.92 -54.32 14.41
C GLN A 4 11.13 -53.21 13.70
N SER A 5 9.93 -52.93 14.19
CA SER A 5 8.99 -51.98 13.61
C SER A 5 9.37 -50.53 13.97
N PRO A 6 9.67 -49.65 13.01
CA PRO A 6 9.92 -48.24 13.28
C PRO A 6 8.65 -47.42 12.97
N THR A 7 7.67 -47.38 13.89
CA THR A 7 6.35 -46.77 13.56
C THR A 7 5.78 -45.74 14.52
N ARG A 8 6.54 -45.25 15.50
CA ARG A 8 6.06 -44.17 16.39
C ARG A 8 6.92 -42.91 16.44
N TRP A 9 8.22 -42.99 16.24
CA TRP A 9 9.11 -41.82 16.36
C TRP A 9 9.18 -40.92 15.12
N ASN A 10 8.72 -41.39 13.96
CA ASN A 10 8.81 -40.60 12.71
C ASN A 10 7.57 -39.74 12.41
N ARG A 11 6.46 -39.85 13.16
CA ARG A 11 5.24 -39.09 12.81
C ARG A 11 5.25 -37.64 13.31
N GLN A 12 6.04 -37.33 14.34
CA GLN A 12 6.09 -35.98 14.89
C GLN A 12 7.04 -35.06 14.11
N GLY A 13 8.13 -35.62 13.53
CA GLY A 13 9.04 -34.89 12.63
C GLY A 13 8.61 -34.82 11.15
N LEU A 14 7.55 -35.53 10.75
CA LEU A 14 6.98 -35.52 9.38
C LEU A 14 5.80 -34.55 9.20
N ILE A 15 5.23 -34.03 10.29
CA ILE A 15 4.07 -33.12 10.25
C ILE A 15 4.51 -31.65 10.26
N GLU A 16 5.73 -31.36 10.69
CA GLU A 16 6.31 -30.00 10.69
C GLU A 16 7.15 -29.71 9.42
N ASN A 17 7.31 -30.67 8.49
CA ASN A 17 8.39 -30.61 7.49
C ASN A 17 8.01 -30.92 6.03
N ASP A 18 6.74 -30.77 5.64
CA ASP A 18 6.39 -30.81 4.21
C ASP A 18 5.55 -29.59 3.82
N LEU A 19 6.12 -28.40 4.11
CA LEU A 19 5.58 -27.13 3.62
C LEU A 19 5.47 -27.16 2.09
N ASP A 20 6.36 -27.88 1.42
CA ASP A 20 6.31 -28.14 -0.02
C ASP A 20 5.12 -29.03 -0.42
N ALA A 21 4.77 -30.08 0.31
CA ALA A 21 3.54 -30.84 0.06
C ALA A 21 2.30 -30.02 0.35
N ALA A 22 2.30 -29.22 1.42
CA ALA A 22 1.20 -28.31 1.70
C ALA A 22 1.03 -27.32 0.54
N ASN A 23 2.13 -26.79 -0.02
CA ASN A 23 2.12 -25.95 -1.21
C ASN A 23 1.60 -26.71 -2.44
N ARG A 24 2.07 -27.94 -2.71
CA ARG A 24 1.56 -28.78 -3.81
C ARG A 24 0.06 -29.05 -3.70
N LEU A 25 -0.44 -29.33 -2.50
CA LEU A 25 -1.87 -29.52 -2.25
C LEU A 25 -2.64 -28.22 -2.50
N PHE A 26 -2.14 -27.10 -1.97
CA PHE A 26 -2.71 -25.77 -2.15
C PHE A 26 -2.88 -25.40 -3.63
N LEU A 27 -1.87 -25.65 -4.46
CA LEU A 27 -1.92 -25.38 -5.90
C LEU A 27 -3.03 -26.15 -6.62
N ASN A 28 -3.45 -27.30 -6.08
CA ASN A 28 -4.51 -28.14 -6.65
C ASN A 28 -5.90 -27.90 -6.02
N LEU A 29 -6.02 -27.00 -5.03
CA LEU A 29 -7.31 -26.73 -4.41
C LEU A 29 -8.25 -25.99 -5.38
N PRO A 30 -9.54 -26.35 -5.41
CA PRO A 30 -10.53 -25.58 -6.16
C PRO A 30 -10.65 -24.16 -5.61
N LYS A 31 -11.07 -23.23 -6.47
CA LYS A 31 -11.37 -21.84 -6.06
C LYS A 31 -12.42 -21.85 -4.95
N GLY A 32 -12.14 -21.15 -3.84
CA GLY A 32 -13.04 -21.08 -2.69
C GLY A 32 -12.31 -20.74 -1.39
N SER A 33 -13.05 -20.82 -0.28
CA SER A 33 -12.57 -20.48 1.06
C SER A 33 -11.38 -21.31 1.50
N ALA A 34 -11.39 -22.62 1.23
CA ALA A 34 -10.29 -23.52 1.60
C ALA A 34 -8.96 -23.11 0.95
N ARG A 35 -8.98 -22.67 -0.32
CA ARG A 35 -7.78 -22.18 -1.02
C ARG A 35 -7.26 -20.89 -0.41
N TRP A 36 -8.15 -19.96 -0.06
CA TRP A 36 -7.78 -18.70 0.59
C TRP A 36 -7.21 -18.90 2.00
N GLN A 37 -7.80 -19.81 2.79
CA GLN A 37 -7.29 -20.15 4.11
C GLN A 37 -5.91 -20.80 4.01
N SER A 38 -5.73 -21.70 3.03
CA SER A 38 -4.45 -22.36 2.77
C SER A 38 -3.37 -21.37 2.32
N SER A 39 -3.69 -20.42 1.43
CA SER A 39 -2.73 -19.39 1.02
C SER A 39 -2.26 -18.54 2.20
N SER A 40 -3.19 -18.17 3.09
CA SER A 40 -2.91 -17.34 4.26
C SER A 40 -1.98 -18.03 5.26
N LEU A 41 -2.19 -19.34 5.47
CA LEU A 41 -1.35 -20.18 6.32
C LEU A 41 0.03 -20.43 5.68
N LEU A 42 0.09 -20.73 4.38
CA LEU A 42 1.36 -20.90 3.68
C LEU A 42 2.18 -19.60 3.67
N ALA A 43 1.55 -18.46 3.43
CA ALA A 43 2.21 -17.16 3.51
C ALA A 43 2.81 -16.89 4.89
N GLU A 44 2.12 -17.31 5.95
CA GLU A 44 2.66 -17.25 7.31
C GLU A 44 3.87 -18.18 7.49
N LYS A 45 3.75 -19.44 7.08
CA LYS A 45 4.83 -20.43 7.25
C LYS A 45 6.08 -20.15 6.42
N TYR A 46 5.95 -19.69 5.18
CA TYR A 46 7.11 -19.26 4.40
C TYR A 46 7.73 -17.97 4.95
N ALA A 47 6.93 -17.03 5.48
CA ALA A 47 7.48 -15.84 6.14
C ALA A 47 8.18 -16.16 7.47
N GLU A 48 7.75 -17.18 8.22
CA GLU A 48 8.43 -17.68 9.42
C GLU A 48 9.82 -18.29 9.10
N GLN A 49 9.99 -18.86 7.90
CA GLN A 49 11.27 -19.42 7.46
C GLN A 49 12.30 -18.35 7.08
N GLY A 50 11.84 -17.15 6.75
CA GLY A 50 12.68 -16.00 6.45
C GLY A 50 12.13 -15.14 5.31
N VAL A 51 12.66 -13.93 5.23
CA VAL A 51 12.20 -12.93 4.27
C VAL A 51 12.39 -13.39 2.83
N GLN A 52 13.55 -13.99 2.51
CA GLN A 52 13.84 -14.50 1.16
C GLN A 52 12.93 -15.67 0.77
N GLN A 53 12.67 -16.60 1.69
CA GLN A 53 11.80 -17.76 1.48
C GLN A 53 10.36 -17.31 1.21
N GLY A 54 9.88 -16.31 1.96
CA GLY A 54 8.59 -15.69 1.74
C GLY A 54 8.45 -15.07 0.33
N MET A 55 9.43 -14.26 -0.08
CA MET A 55 9.45 -13.63 -1.40
C MET A 55 9.44 -14.67 -2.52
N GLN A 56 10.34 -15.65 -2.44
CA GLN A 56 10.47 -16.71 -3.45
C GLN A 56 9.18 -17.52 -3.58
N TRP A 57 8.55 -17.90 -2.46
CA TRP A 57 7.29 -18.63 -2.52
C TRP A 57 6.18 -17.80 -3.17
N ALA A 58 6.04 -16.53 -2.79
CA ALA A 58 5.00 -15.66 -3.33
C ALA A 58 5.18 -15.41 -4.83
N GLU A 59 6.42 -15.22 -5.29
CA GLU A 59 6.75 -15.06 -6.71
C GLU A 59 6.55 -16.35 -7.52
N SER A 60 6.79 -17.51 -6.90
CA SER A 60 6.61 -18.82 -7.56
C SER A 60 5.15 -19.16 -7.86
N TYR A 61 4.20 -18.41 -7.34
CA TYR A 61 2.79 -18.69 -7.53
C TYR A 61 2.37 -18.51 -9.01
N PRO A 62 1.66 -19.48 -9.62
CA PRO A 62 1.29 -19.43 -11.02
C PRO A 62 0.56 -18.17 -11.48
N GLU A 63 0.88 -17.69 -12.67
CA GLU A 63 0.25 -16.52 -13.31
C GLU A 63 -1.13 -16.81 -13.92
N ASP A 64 -1.53 -18.08 -14.00
CA ASP A 64 -2.83 -18.51 -14.56
C ASP A 64 -4.03 -18.23 -13.62
N ASP A 65 -3.76 -17.84 -12.37
CA ASP A 65 -4.74 -17.33 -11.42
C ASP A 65 -4.34 -15.95 -10.85
N PRO A 66 -4.48 -14.87 -11.66
CA PRO A 66 -3.96 -13.55 -11.30
C PRO A 66 -4.58 -12.96 -10.03
N ARG A 67 -5.83 -13.31 -9.71
CA ARG A 67 -6.51 -12.85 -8.48
C ARG A 67 -5.90 -13.48 -7.23
N MET A 68 -5.60 -14.78 -7.29
CA MET A 68 -4.94 -15.45 -6.17
C MET A 68 -3.47 -15.03 -6.07
N ARG A 69 -2.79 -14.80 -7.20
CA ARG A 69 -1.44 -14.24 -7.24
C ARG A 69 -1.37 -12.87 -6.55
N GLU A 70 -2.26 -11.95 -6.91
CA GLU A 70 -2.39 -10.64 -6.23
C GLU A 70 -2.60 -10.81 -4.72
N THR A 71 -3.47 -11.74 -4.32
CA THR A 71 -3.77 -12.02 -2.91
C THR A 71 -2.52 -12.51 -2.16
N ILE A 72 -1.78 -13.47 -2.71
CA ILE A 72 -0.58 -14.04 -2.11
C ILE A 72 0.53 -13.01 -1.99
N LEU A 73 0.78 -12.26 -3.06
CA LEU A 73 1.79 -11.20 -3.07
C LEU A 73 1.46 -10.15 -2.00
N GLY A 74 0.20 -9.70 -1.92
CA GLY A 74 -0.24 -8.77 -0.87
C GLY A 74 -0.09 -9.34 0.55
N GLN A 75 -0.53 -10.57 0.79
CA GLN A 75 -0.40 -11.24 2.09
C GLN A 75 1.06 -11.37 2.51
N MET A 76 1.94 -11.75 1.58
CA MET A 76 3.36 -11.86 1.83
C MET A 76 3.99 -10.47 2.08
N GLY A 77 3.70 -9.47 1.24
CA GLY A 77 4.17 -8.10 1.43
C GLY A 77 3.82 -7.53 2.80
N ALA A 78 2.61 -7.75 3.29
CA ALA A 78 2.21 -7.34 4.63
C ALA A 78 3.01 -8.04 5.75
N ARG A 79 3.36 -9.32 5.57
CA ARG A 79 4.14 -10.09 6.55
C ARG A 79 5.60 -9.67 6.54
N LEU A 80 6.20 -9.59 5.36
CA LEU A 80 7.60 -9.25 5.21
C LEU A 80 7.88 -7.81 5.61
N ALA A 81 6.99 -6.86 5.29
CA ALA A 81 7.16 -5.47 5.72
C ALA A 81 7.21 -5.34 7.26
N ARG A 82 6.54 -6.21 8.01
CA ARG A 82 6.62 -6.24 9.47
C ARG A 82 7.92 -6.83 10.00
N GLN A 83 8.61 -7.66 9.22
CA GLN A 83 9.87 -8.29 9.60
C GLN A 83 11.06 -7.44 9.16
N ASP A 84 11.05 -6.99 7.91
CA ASP A 84 12.13 -6.25 7.25
C ASP A 84 11.56 -5.31 6.18
N LEU A 85 11.51 -4.03 6.51
CA LEU A 85 11.04 -2.97 5.62
C LEU A 85 11.94 -2.82 4.40
N GLU A 86 13.27 -2.84 4.58
CA GLU A 86 14.24 -2.54 3.51
C GLU A 86 14.33 -3.67 2.49
N ALA A 87 14.30 -4.92 2.95
CA ALA A 87 14.21 -6.07 2.06
C ALA A 87 12.90 -6.06 1.27
N THR A 88 11.77 -5.76 1.93
CA THR A 88 10.46 -5.67 1.26
C THR A 88 10.40 -4.51 0.27
N ALA A 89 11.04 -3.38 0.59
CA ALA A 89 11.19 -2.22 -0.28
C ALA A 89 12.03 -2.54 -1.53
N SER A 90 13.14 -3.25 -1.33
CA SER A 90 13.99 -3.73 -2.42
C SER A 90 13.24 -4.70 -3.34
N TRP A 91 12.41 -5.57 -2.77
CA TRP A 91 11.54 -6.48 -3.50
C TRP A 91 10.49 -5.74 -4.32
N ALA A 92 9.69 -4.87 -3.68
CA ALA A 92 8.63 -4.10 -4.34
C ALA A 92 9.16 -3.24 -5.51
N LYS A 93 10.37 -2.70 -5.38
CA LYS A 93 11.06 -1.95 -6.44
C LYS A 93 11.32 -2.82 -7.68
N GLN A 94 11.71 -4.09 -7.50
CA GLN A 94 12.13 -5.00 -8.57
C GLN A 94 10.98 -5.79 -9.21
N MET A 95 9.83 -5.90 -8.55
CA MET A 95 8.66 -6.61 -9.11
C MET A 95 8.23 -6.05 -10.46
N GLU A 96 7.64 -6.90 -11.31
CA GLU A 96 7.04 -6.45 -12.57
C GLU A 96 5.80 -5.57 -12.34
N ASP A 97 5.35 -4.87 -13.38
CA ASP A 97 4.13 -4.03 -13.35
C ASP A 97 2.88 -4.92 -13.34
N GLU A 98 2.57 -5.50 -12.18
CA GLU A 98 1.41 -6.37 -11.96
C GLU A 98 0.58 -5.94 -10.74
N PRO A 99 -0.72 -6.29 -10.65
CA PRO A 99 -1.57 -5.91 -9.52
C PRO A 99 -1.01 -6.27 -8.14
N GLY A 100 -0.35 -7.42 -8.04
CA GLY A 100 0.29 -7.87 -6.79
C GLY A 100 1.44 -6.97 -6.33
N ALA A 101 2.19 -6.35 -7.25
CA ALA A 101 3.25 -5.41 -6.91
C ALA A 101 2.68 -4.18 -6.19
N TYR A 102 1.55 -3.64 -6.67
CA TYR A 102 0.87 -2.53 -5.99
C TYR A 102 0.32 -2.95 -4.62
N ARG A 103 -0.17 -4.17 -4.45
CA ARG A 103 -0.54 -4.68 -3.10
C ARG A 103 0.65 -4.76 -2.16
N VAL A 104 1.82 -5.20 -2.64
CA VAL A 104 3.04 -5.21 -1.82
C VAL A 104 3.42 -3.78 -1.45
N LEU A 105 3.40 -2.85 -2.41
CA LEU A 105 3.66 -1.42 -2.17
C LEU A 105 2.71 -0.82 -1.13
N GLU A 106 1.40 -1.03 -1.26
CA GLU A 106 0.38 -0.54 -0.33
C GLU A 106 0.67 -1.00 1.11
N ASN A 107 0.93 -2.30 1.28
CA ASN A 107 1.20 -2.92 2.58
C ASN A 107 2.54 -2.46 3.18
N LEU A 108 3.58 -2.35 2.34
CA LEU A 108 4.89 -1.83 2.73
C LEU A 108 4.76 -0.39 3.26
N ILE A 109 4.13 0.49 2.48
CA ILE A 109 3.97 1.91 2.83
C ILE A 109 3.12 2.05 4.09
N HIS A 110 2.06 1.25 4.21
CA HIS A 110 1.24 1.25 5.43
C HIS A 110 2.09 0.91 6.66
N GLN A 111 2.94 -0.11 6.58
CA GLN A 111 3.82 -0.48 7.69
C GLN A 111 4.91 0.58 7.95
N TRP A 112 5.57 1.05 6.89
CA TRP A 112 6.70 1.97 7.00
C TRP A 112 6.26 3.34 7.50
N ALA A 113 5.15 3.89 6.99
CA ALA A 113 4.65 5.20 7.41
C ALA A 113 4.28 5.26 8.89
N ASN A 114 3.82 4.14 9.48
CA ASN A 114 3.51 4.06 10.90
C ASN A 114 4.77 4.01 11.78
N GLN A 115 5.91 3.58 11.23
CA GLN A 115 7.16 3.44 11.97
C GLN A 115 8.11 4.63 11.76
N ASP A 116 8.32 5.01 10.50
CA ASP A 116 9.19 6.10 10.08
C ASP A 116 8.73 6.66 8.72
N PRO A 117 7.80 7.63 8.72
CA PRO A 117 7.28 8.19 7.48
C PRO A 117 8.32 9.04 6.72
N ARG A 118 9.40 9.49 7.37
CA ARG A 118 10.47 10.26 6.70
C ARG A 118 11.40 9.35 5.90
N SER A 119 11.73 8.18 6.43
CA SER A 119 12.46 7.17 5.66
C SER A 119 11.60 6.61 4.53
N ALA A 120 10.30 6.36 4.79
CA ALA A 120 9.36 5.96 3.75
C ALA A 120 9.27 7.00 2.62
N SER A 121 9.19 8.30 2.94
CA SER A 121 9.10 9.35 1.92
C SER A 121 10.37 9.46 1.07
N SER A 122 11.54 9.29 1.69
CA SER A 122 12.83 9.23 0.98
C SER A 122 12.84 8.08 -0.01
N TRP A 123 12.44 6.88 0.42
CA TRP A 123 12.36 5.72 -0.47
C TRP A 123 11.34 5.89 -1.61
N VAL A 124 10.16 6.46 -1.32
CA VAL A 124 9.15 6.75 -2.35
C VAL A 124 9.68 7.72 -3.41
N ASN A 125 10.42 8.75 -3.00
CA ASN A 125 11.02 9.72 -3.92
C ASN A 125 12.04 9.06 -4.86
N ASP A 126 12.75 8.04 -4.38
CA ASP A 126 13.79 7.29 -5.11
C ASP A 126 13.25 6.20 -6.06
N LEU A 127 11.93 6.02 -6.14
CA LEU A 127 11.31 5.10 -7.09
C LEU A 127 11.46 5.64 -8.52
N ALA A 128 12.19 4.90 -9.36
CA ALA A 128 12.42 5.26 -10.76
C ALA A 128 11.20 5.01 -11.65
N ASP A 129 10.38 4.00 -11.34
CA ASP A 129 9.15 3.71 -12.07
C ASP A 129 8.09 4.78 -11.75
N PRO A 130 7.62 5.57 -12.74
CA PRO A 130 6.69 6.66 -12.48
C PRO A 130 5.33 6.21 -11.94
N LYS A 131 4.83 5.03 -12.35
CA LYS A 131 3.53 4.52 -11.91
C LYS A 131 3.59 4.06 -10.47
N LYS A 132 4.63 3.28 -10.12
CA LYS A 132 4.88 2.85 -8.74
C LYS A 132 5.11 4.05 -7.83
N ARG A 133 5.90 5.04 -8.28
CA ARG A 133 6.13 6.27 -7.52
C ARG A 133 4.84 7.02 -7.27
N MET A 134 4.05 7.32 -8.30
CA MET A 134 2.77 8.01 -8.16
C MET A 134 1.82 7.28 -7.20
N HIS A 135 1.70 5.95 -7.34
CA HIS A 135 0.88 5.14 -6.45
C HIS A 135 1.41 5.21 -5.00
N ALA A 136 2.71 5.02 -4.81
CA ALA A 136 3.33 5.06 -3.50
C ALA A 136 3.21 6.43 -2.82
N MET A 137 3.32 7.53 -3.58
CA MET A 137 3.14 8.88 -3.06
C MET A 137 1.72 9.10 -2.55
N LYS A 138 0.73 8.65 -3.33
CA LYS A 138 -0.69 8.72 -2.95
C LYS A 138 -0.95 7.95 -1.65
N GLU A 139 -0.45 6.73 -1.60
CA GLU A 139 -0.57 5.88 -0.42
C GLU A 139 0.11 6.54 0.80
N LEU A 140 1.36 6.97 0.68
CA LEU A 140 2.09 7.59 1.78
C LEU A 140 1.41 8.89 2.28
N SER A 141 1.01 9.77 1.37
CA SER A 141 0.28 11.01 1.70
C SER A 141 -0.97 10.71 2.54
N GLY A 142 -1.76 9.72 2.12
CA GLY A 142 -2.98 9.36 2.82
C GLY A 142 -2.78 8.79 4.23
N ARG A 143 -1.63 8.15 4.52
CA ARG A 143 -1.32 7.60 5.85
C ARG A 143 -0.61 8.64 6.71
N TRP A 144 0.41 9.29 6.17
CA TRP A 144 1.20 10.27 6.90
C TRP A 144 0.34 11.47 7.31
N ALA A 145 -0.63 11.89 6.50
CA ALA A 145 -1.53 13.00 6.85
C ALA A 145 -2.37 12.74 8.11
N VAL A 146 -2.66 11.47 8.41
CA VAL A 146 -3.38 11.07 9.62
C VAL A 146 -2.48 11.16 10.86
N ILE A 147 -1.18 10.91 10.68
CA ILE A 147 -0.18 10.91 11.75
C ILE A 147 0.33 12.33 12.03
N ASP A 148 0.73 13.04 10.96
CA ASP A 148 1.32 14.37 11.00
C ASP A 148 1.00 15.11 9.68
N PRO A 149 -0.12 15.86 9.62
CA PRO A 149 -0.51 16.59 8.43
C PRO A 149 0.49 17.70 8.08
N ALA A 150 1.16 18.31 9.07
CA ALA A 150 2.13 19.37 8.82
C ALA A 150 3.39 18.82 8.14
N ALA A 151 3.95 17.72 8.64
CA ALA A 151 5.09 17.08 8.00
C ALA A 151 4.75 16.50 6.62
N THR A 152 3.51 16.03 6.43
CA THR A 152 3.02 15.59 5.12
C THR A 152 2.96 16.76 4.13
N ALA A 153 2.45 17.91 4.56
CA ALA A 153 2.44 19.14 3.77
C ALA A 153 3.86 19.59 3.39
N ASP A 154 4.81 19.56 4.32
CA ASP A 154 6.22 19.88 4.05
C ASP A 154 6.83 18.94 3.00
N TRP A 155 6.58 17.63 3.11
CA TRP A 155 7.06 16.67 2.12
C TRP A 155 6.42 16.90 0.75
N LEU A 156 5.10 17.12 0.67
CA LEU A 156 4.44 17.39 -0.62
C LEU A 156 4.94 18.70 -1.25
N ASN A 157 5.22 19.74 -0.46
CA ASN A 157 5.78 21.01 -0.92
C ASN A 157 7.21 20.88 -1.47
N SER A 158 7.96 19.86 -1.01
CA SER A 158 9.29 19.57 -1.56
C SER A 158 9.25 18.92 -2.95
N GLN A 159 8.07 18.52 -3.43
CA GLN A 159 7.90 17.87 -4.73
C GLN A 159 7.61 18.91 -5.82
N PRO A 160 8.22 18.80 -7.01
CA PRO A 160 7.87 19.66 -8.13
C PRO A 160 6.39 19.49 -8.52
N PRO A 161 5.63 20.59 -8.72
CA PRO A 161 4.26 20.51 -9.21
C PRO A 161 4.17 19.71 -10.52
N SER A 162 3.36 18.65 -10.52
CA SER A 162 3.18 17.81 -11.70
C SER A 162 1.96 16.89 -11.55
N ALA A 163 1.45 16.41 -12.68
CA ALA A 163 0.38 15.41 -12.72
C ALA A 163 0.72 14.10 -11.97
N GLN A 164 1.99 13.81 -11.69
CA GLN A 164 2.40 12.65 -10.91
C GLN A 164 2.25 12.86 -9.39
N VAL A 165 2.32 14.10 -8.92
CA VAL A 165 2.20 14.48 -7.50
C VAL A 165 0.75 14.81 -7.14
N ASP A 166 -0.02 15.31 -8.10
CA ASP A 166 -1.42 15.72 -7.93
C ASP A 166 -2.31 14.67 -7.22
N PRO A 167 -2.23 13.34 -7.50
CA PRO A 167 -3.04 12.35 -6.76
C PRO A 167 -2.71 12.28 -5.27
N ALA A 168 -1.45 12.53 -4.89
CA ALA A 168 -1.03 12.58 -3.50
C ALA A 168 -1.53 13.85 -2.81
N ILE A 169 -1.55 14.98 -3.52
CA ILE A 169 -2.15 16.23 -3.03
C ILE A 169 -3.66 16.06 -2.85
N ALA A 170 -4.38 15.51 -3.83
CA ALA A 170 -5.82 15.26 -3.72
C ALA A 170 -6.18 14.33 -2.54
N THR A 171 -5.31 13.36 -2.26
CA THR A 171 -5.42 12.49 -1.08
C THR A 171 -5.20 13.28 0.21
N PHE A 172 -4.21 14.17 0.24
CA PHE A 172 -3.95 15.06 1.36
C PHE A 172 -5.15 15.98 1.66
N VAL A 173 -5.68 16.66 0.63
CA VAL A 173 -6.90 17.48 0.71
C VAL A 173 -8.05 16.69 1.36
N SER A 174 -8.30 15.47 0.88
CA SER A 174 -9.37 14.62 1.41
C SER A 174 -9.17 14.24 2.90
N ARG A 175 -7.91 14.23 3.38
CA ARG A 175 -7.58 13.93 4.78
C ARG A 175 -7.74 15.15 5.68
N ILE A 176 -7.37 16.33 5.21
CA ILE A 176 -7.37 17.53 6.04
C ILE A 176 -8.66 18.34 5.95
N GLN A 177 -9.51 18.18 4.93
CA GLN A 177 -10.71 19.00 4.70
C GLN A 177 -11.67 19.13 5.90
N GLY A 178 -11.77 18.12 6.76
CA GLY A 178 -12.63 18.19 7.95
C GLY A 178 -12.00 18.91 9.15
N MET A 179 -10.68 19.06 9.16
CA MET A 179 -9.91 19.67 10.25
C MET A 179 -9.38 21.06 9.89
N ASP A 180 -8.98 21.24 8.63
CA ASP A 180 -8.48 22.47 8.04
C ASP A 180 -9.04 22.62 6.62
N PRO A 181 -10.33 23.00 6.49
CA PRO A 181 -10.97 23.18 5.19
C PRO A 181 -10.34 24.31 4.36
N ALA A 182 -9.85 25.37 5.01
CA ALA A 182 -9.17 26.48 4.35
C ALA A 182 -7.84 26.04 3.72
N GLY A 183 -7.01 25.33 4.50
CA GLY A 183 -5.78 24.72 3.99
C GLY A 183 -6.06 23.68 2.90
N ALA A 184 -7.13 22.89 3.05
CA ALA A 184 -7.56 21.93 2.04
C ALA A 184 -7.90 22.61 0.70
N ALA A 185 -8.58 23.76 0.73
CA ALA A 185 -8.88 24.55 -0.47
C ALA A 185 -7.59 25.10 -1.12
N GLY A 186 -6.64 25.59 -0.31
CA GLY A 186 -5.33 26.03 -0.79
C GLY A 186 -4.53 24.93 -1.48
N TRP A 187 -4.47 23.74 -0.88
CA TRP A 187 -3.84 22.56 -1.49
C TRP A 187 -4.57 22.05 -2.72
N ALA A 188 -5.91 22.08 -2.73
CA ALA A 188 -6.67 21.72 -3.90
C ALA A 188 -6.36 22.66 -5.07
N ALA A 189 -6.23 23.96 -4.82
CA ALA A 189 -5.87 24.95 -5.82
C ALA A 189 -4.47 24.74 -6.43
N SER A 190 -3.54 24.09 -5.71
CA SER A 190 -2.18 23.82 -6.20
C SER A 190 -2.09 22.62 -7.14
N ILE A 191 -3.17 21.85 -7.31
CA ILE A 191 -3.22 20.70 -8.22
C ILE A 191 -3.08 21.17 -9.67
N SER A 192 -2.17 20.55 -10.41
CA SER A 192 -1.84 20.95 -11.78
C SER A 192 -2.94 20.53 -12.77
N ASP A 193 -3.42 19.28 -12.66
CA ASP A 193 -4.51 18.74 -13.46
C ASP A 193 -5.83 19.51 -13.21
N PRO A 194 -6.43 20.14 -14.22
CA PRO A 194 -7.62 20.97 -14.02
C PRO A 194 -8.83 20.22 -13.47
N LEU A 195 -9.05 18.98 -13.91
CA LEU A 195 -10.22 18.20 -13.50
C LEU A 195 -10.08 17.74 -12.06
N LEU A 196 -8.90 17.24 -11.68
CA LEU A 196 -8.63 16.82 -10.31
C LEU A 196 -8.59 18.01 -9.34
N ARG A 197 -8.10 19.17 -9.80
CA ARG A 197 -8.16 20.44 -9.06
C ARG A 197 -9.60 20.81 -8.75
N GLU A 198 -10.47 20.87 -9.76
CA GLU A 198 -11.88 21.20 -9.59
C GLU A 198 -12.57 20.23 -8.62
N GLN A 199 -12.38 18.92 -8.81
CA GLN A 199 -12.96 17.90 -7.93
C GLN A 199 -12.48 18.03 -6.47
N SER A 200 -11.21 18.37 -6.26
CA SER A 200 -10.64 18.52 -4.92
C SER A 200 -11.08 19.83 -4.28
N LEU A 201 -11.20 20.91 -5.07
CA LEU A 201 -11.69 22.21 -4.62
C LEU A 201 -13.14 22.10 -4.15
N ASN A 202 -14.02 21.49 -4.95
CA ASN A 202 -15.43 21.35 -4.58
C ASN A 202 -15.58 20.63 -3.24
N LYS A 203 -14.84 19.54 -3.02
CA LYS A 203 -14.88 18.82 -1.73
C LYS A 203 -14.40 19.68 -0.55
N ALA A 204 -13.29 20.40 -0.73
CA ALA A 204 -12.75 21.26 0.30
C ALA A 204 -13.67 22.46 0.61
N LEU A 205 -14.23 23.09 -0.43
CA LEU A 205 -15.17 24.20 -0.32
C LEU A 205 -16.49 23.76 0.30
N ASP A 206 -17.02 22.58 -0.05
CA ASP A 206 -18.22 22.02 0.59
C ASP A 206 -18.01 21.87 2.10
N ALA A 207 -16.84 21.36 2.52
CA ALA A 207 -16.49 21.24 3.94
C ALA A 207 -16.28 22.61 4.60
N TRP A 208 -15.69 23.57 3.88
CA TRP A 208 -15.49 24.93 4.38
C TRP A 208 -16.82 25.66 4.55
N GLN A 209 -17.71 25.59 3.58
CA GLN A 209 -19.05 26.20 3.64
C GLN A 209 -19.88 25.65 4.81
N GLN A 210 -19.70 24.37 5.17
CA GLN A 210 -20.38 23.79 6.33
C GLN A 210 -19.84 24.29 7.68
N THR A 211 -18.59 24.76 7.73
CA THR A 211 -17.89 25.12 8.98
C THR A 211 -17.76 26.62 9.17
N ASP A 212 -17.42 27.37 8.13
CA ASP A 212 -17.28 28.83 8.09
C ASP A 212 -17.64 29.37 6.68
N PRO A 213 -18.95 29.55 6.39
CA PRO A 213 -19.41 30.03 5.08
C PRO A 213 -18.91 31.44 4.73
N GLU A 214 -18.73 32.32 5.72
CA GLU A 214 -18.29 33.70 5.47
C GLU A 214 -16.85 33.72 4.93
N GLN A 215 -15.94 32.99 5.57
CA GLN A 215 -14.56 32.88 5.08
C GLN A 215 -14.47 32.10 3.76
N ALA A 216 -15.26 31.03 3.60
CA ALA A 216 -15.30 30.26 2.36
C ALA A 216 -15.69 31.16 1.17
N ASN A 217 -16.75 31.96 1.31
CA ASN A 217 -17.22 32.86 0.26
C ASN A 217 -16.20 33.96 -0.06
N GLN A 218 -15.55 34.55 0.96
CA GLN A 218 -14.48 35.52 0.75
C GLN A 218 -13.32 34.90 -0.05
N TRP A 219 -12.94 33.66 0.26
CA TRP A 219 -11.87 32.97 -0.47
C TRP A 219 -12.27 32.66 -1.91
N ILE A 220 -13.50 32.20 -2.15
CA ILE A 220 -14.07 31.95 -3.49
C ILE A 220 -13.99 33.22 -4.35
N GLU A 221 -14.46 34.35 -3.81
CA GLU A 221 -14.42 35.65 -4.49
C GLU A 221 -12.99 36.09 -4.81
N GLN A 222 -12.07 35.99 -3.84
CA GLN A 222 -10.67 36.40 -4.01
C GLN A 222 -9.93 35.57 -5.06
N ASN A 223 -10.27 34.28 -5.19
CA ASN A 223 -9.61 33.36 -6.11
C ASN A 223 -10.36 33.22 -7.45
N GLY A 224 -11.45 33.97 -7.65
CA GLY A 224 -12.23 33.96 -8.89
C GLY A 224 -12.82 32.59 -9.23
N ILE A 225 -13.09 31.76 -8.22
CA ILE A 225 -13.75 30.47 -8.38
C ILE A 225 -15.21 30.76 -8.70
N LYS A 226 -15.70 30.27 -9.84
CA LYS A 226 -17.10 30.44 -10.23
C LYS A 226 -17.94 29.37 -9.55
N ASP A 227 -19.02 29.78 -8.90
CA ASP A 227 -20.05 28.85 -8.43
C ASP A 227 -20.65 28.12 -9.66
N ASN A 228 -20.63 26.79 -9.64
CA ASN A 228 -21.27 25.92 -10.64
C ASN A 228 -22.69 25.57 -10.21
#